data_AF-A0A963HL54-F1
#
_entry.id   AF-A0A963HL54-F1
#
_cell.length_a   1.000
_cell.length_b   1.000
_cell.length_c   1.000
_cell.angle_alpha   90.00
_cell.angle_beta   90.00
_cell.angle_gamma   90.00
#
_symmetry.space_group_name_H-M   'P 1'
#
loop_
_entity.id
_entity.type
_entity.pdbx_description
1 polymer ?
#
loop_
_entity_poly.entity_id
_entity_poly.type
_entity_poly.pdbx_seq_one_letter_code
_entity_poly.pdbx_strand_id
1 'polypeptide(L)'
;QDIASLMQALKLYKLDNRRYPSTEQGLGALVVRPSAAPAPENWKAYVERLPADPWGQPYQYLAPGVHGEVDVFSYGADGRPGGEGFDADIGSWQP
;
A
#
# COMPACT_ATOMS: atom_id res chain seq x y z
N GLN A 1 -10.08 8.03 -0.33
CA GLN A 1 -10.46 7.42 -1.63
C GLN A 1 -9.30 6.60 -2.19
N ASP A 2 -8.07 7.13 -2.18
CA ASP A 2 -6.88 6.46 -2.72
C ASP A 2 -6.49 5.17 -1.99
N ILE A 3 -6.55 5.15 -0.66
CA ILE A 3 -6.28 3.94 0.14
C ILE A 3 -7.18 2.77 -0.30
N ALA A 4 -8.47 3.02 -0.53
CA ALA A 4 -9.40 1.99 -0.98
C ALA A 4 -9.03 1.45 -2.37
N SER A 5 -8.62 2.31 -3.30
CA SER A 5 -8.16 1.91 -4.63
C SER A 5 -6.86 1.10 -4.57
N LEU A 6 -5.89 1.50 -3.74
CA LEU A 6 -4.67 0.74 -3.49
C LEU A 6 -4.96 -0.64 -2.90
N MET A 7 -5.88 -0.71 -1.93
CA MET A 7 -6.32 -1.98 -1.34
C MET A 7 -7.00 -2.89 -2.36
N GLN A 8 -7.78 -2.35 -3.30
CA GLN A 8 -8.36 -3.13 -4.39
C GLN A 8 -7.28 -3.69 -5.33
N ALA A 9 -6.29 -2.88 -5.70
CA ALA A 9 -5.16 -3.32 -6.51
C ALA A 9 -4.34 -4.41 -5.81
N LEU A 10 -4.09 -4.28 -4.51
CA LEU A 10 -3.42 -5.31 -3.70
C LEU A 10 -4.19 -6.63 -3.68
N LYS A 11 -5.52 -6.58 -3.56
CA LYS A 11 -6.37 -7.78 -3.61
C LYS A 11 -6.27 -8.48 -4.97
N LEU A 12 -6.24 -7.73 -6.07
CA LEU A 12 -6.03 -8.28 -7.41
C LEU A 12 -4.63 -8.88 -7.57
N TYR A 13 -3.60 -8.21 -7.04
CA TYR A 13 -2.24 -8.77 -7.00
C TYR A 13 -2.21 -10.12 -6.28
N LYS A 14 -2.86 -10.21 -5.11
CA LYS A 14 -2.98 -11.47 -4.37
C LYS A 14 -3.75 -12.52 -5.13
N LEU A 15 -4.81 -12.15 -5.85
CA LEU A 15 -5.58 -13.10 -6.66
C LEU A 15 -4.70 -13.76 -7.74
N ASP A 16 -3.90 -12.97 -8.44
CA ASP A 16 -3.05 -13.44 -9.54
C ASP A 16 -1.79 -14.19 -9.04
N ASN A 17 -1.19 -13.72 -7.95
CA ASN A 17 0.12 -14.19 -7.45
C ASN A 17 0.02 -15.04 -6.17
N ARG A 18 -1.20 -15.28 -5.68
CA ARG A 18 -1.55 -16.02 -4.46
C ARG A 18 -0.99 -15.44 -3.16
N ARG A 19 -0.38 -14.25 -3.23
CA ARG A 19 0.23 -13.54 -2.09
C ARG A 19 0.22 -12.05 -2.35
N TYR A 20 0.23 -11.24 -1.30
CA TYR A 20 0.50 -9.82 -1.42
C TYR A 20 1.99 -9.55 -1.68
N PRO A 21 2.35 -8.36 -2.19
CA PRO A 21 3.75 -7.92 -2.20
C PRO A 21 4.37 -7.99 -0.80
N SER A 22 5.68 -8.22 -0.69
CA SER A 22 6.35 -8.08 0.60
C SER A 22 6.46 -6.60 0.99
N THR A 23 6.68 -6.32 2.27
CA THR A 23 6.95 -4.94 2.75
C THR A 23 8.12 -4.31 1.99
N GLU A 24 9.15 -5.07 1.66
CA GLU A 24 10.31 -4.61 0.88
C GLU A 24 9.95 -4.29 -0.59
N GLN A 25 9.07 -5.08 -1.19
CA GLN A 25 8.55 -4.79 -2.53
C GLN A 25 7.63 -3.56 -2.54
N GLY A 26 6.87 -3.37 -1.46
CA GLY A 26 6.03 -2.20 -1.22
C GLY A 26 4.89 -2.05 -2.24
N LEU A 27 4.28 -0.85 -2.22
CA LEU A 27 3.27 -0.47 -3.23
C LEU A 27 3.86 -0.34 -4.64
N GLY A 28 5.18 -0.18 -4.76
CA GLY A 28 5.86 -0.14 -6.06
C GLY A 28 5.60 -1.38 -6.90
N ALA A 29 5.37 -2.53 -6.26
CA ALA A 29 5.00 -3.79 -6.91
C ALA A 29 3.67 -3.73 -7.69
N LEU A 30 2.83 -2.71 -7.45
CA LEU A 30 1.58 -2.52 -8.18
C LEU A 30 1.79 -1.81 -9.53
N VAL A 31 2.88 -1.07 -9.69
CA VAL A 31 3.20 -0.30 -10.91
C VAL A 31 4.28 -1.00 -11.72
N VAL A 32 5.32 -1.49 -11.06
CA VAL A 32 6.49 -2.12 -11.68
C VAL A 32 6.65 -3.52 -11.15
N ARG A 33 6.98 -4.48 -12.03
CA ARG A 33 7.23 -5.85 -11.63
C ARG A 33 8.39 -5.91 -10.63
N PRO A 34 8.16 -6.38 -9.38
CA PRO A 34 9.24 -6.46 -8.41
C PRO A 34 10.28 -7.50 -8.85
N SER A 35 11.55 -7.13 -8.72
CA SER A 35 12.70 -8.03 -8.95
C SER A 35 13.12 -8.78 -7.69
N ALA A 36 12.81 -8.23 -6.51
CA ALA A 36 13.10 -8.84 -5.22
C ALA A 36 12.25 -10.09 -5.01
N ALA A 37 12.81 -11.08 -4.32
CA ALA A 37 12.09 -12.30 -3.97
C ALA A 37 11.00 -12.02 -2.92
N PRO A 38 9.84 -12.71 -2.98
CA PRO A 38 9.45 -13.69 -3.98
C PRO A 38 9.00 -13.03 -5.30
N ALA A 39 9.53 -13.51 -6.42
CA ALA A 39 9.13 -13.01 -7.73
C ALA A 39 7.67 -13.41 -8.04
N PRO A 40 6.84 -12.47 -8.53
CA PRO A 40 5.46 -12.77 -8.88
C PRO A 40 5.38 -13.57 -10.19
N GLU A 41 4.54 -14.60 -10.16
CA GLU A 41 4.34 -15.56 -11.26
C GLU A 41 3.45 -14.97 -12.37
N ASN A 42 2.33 -14.33 -12.00
CA ASN A 42 1.34 -13.80 -12.93
C ASN A 42 1.20 -12.28 -12.79
N TRP A 43 2.33 -11.58 -12.73
CA TRP A 43 2.34 -10.14 -12.57
C TRP A 43 1.82 -9.41 -13.81
N LYS A 44 1.04 -8.35 -13.57
CA LYS A 44 0.69 -7.30 -14.53
C LYS A 44 0.74 -5.95 -13.82
N ALA A 45 0.69 -4.85 -14.56
CA ALA A 45 0.47 -3.55 -13.93
C ALA A 45 -0.94 -3.51 -13.33
N TYR A 46 -1.04 -3.22 -12.03
CA TYR A 46 -2.31 -3.15 -11.30
C TYR A 46 -2.81 -1.71 -11.13
N VAL A 47 -1.89 -0.75 -11.16
CA VAL A 47 -2.18 0.68 -11.17
C VAL A 47 -1.24 1.37 -12.16
N GLU A 48 -1.69 2.44 -12.80
CA GLU A 48 -0.86 3.20 -13.75
C GLU A 48 0.25 3.99 -13.03
N ARG A 49 -0.08 4.55 -11.87
CA ARG A 49 0.84 5.28 -10.99
C ARG A 49 0.37 5.18 -9.55
N LEU A 50 1.30 5.33 -8.61
CA LEU A 50 0.94 5.46 -7.20
C LEU A 50 0.43 6.88 -6.93
N PRO A 51 -0.75 7.02 -6.28
CA PRO A 51 -1.17 8.30 -5.75
C PRO A 51 -0.27 8.69 -4.58
N ALA A 52 -0.07 10.00 -4.43
CA ALA A 52 0.42 10.56 -3.17
C ALA A 52 -0.78 10.79 -2.25
N ASP A 53 -0.52 10.85 -0.95
CA ASP A 53 -1.51 11.23 0.04
C ASP A 53 -1.89 12.74 -0.09
N PRO A 54 -2.87 13.23 0.69
CA PRO A 54 -3.29 14.63 0.63
C PRO A 54 -2.20 15.68 0.90
N TRP A 55 -1.08 15.27 1.52
CA TRP A 55 0.05 16.12 1.87
C TRP A 55 1.23 15.95 0.91
N GLY A 56 1.06 15.16 -0.15
CA GLY A 56 2.07 14.92 -1.17
C GLY A 56 3.10 13.87 -0.78
N GLN A 57 2.89 13.13 0.31
CA GLN A 57 3.77 12.05 0.74
C GLN A 57 3.35 10.70 0.14
N PRO A 58 4.29 9.77 -0.05
CA PRO A 58 3.94 8.43 -0.49
C PRO A 58 3.19 7.66 0.60
N TYR A 59 2.18 6.90 0.19
CA TYR A 59 1.52 5.95 1.07
C TYR A 59 2.51 4.88 1.56
N GLN A 60 2.36 4.52 2.83
CA GLN A 60 3.06 3.45 3.49
C GLN A 60 2.32 2.13 3.32
N TYR A 61 3.07 1.04 3.39
CA TYR A 61 2.55 -0.30 3.22
C TYR A 61 3.24 -1.29 4.13
N LEU A 62 2.46 -2.21 4.70
CA LEU A 62 2.95 -3.26 5.57
C LEU A 62 2.31 -4.61 5.26
N ALA A 63 3.14 -5.65 5.17
CA ALA A 63 2.73 -7.04 5.00
C ALA A 63 3.70 -7.98 5.74
N PRO A 64 3.22 -8.76 6.74
CA PRO A 64 1.85 -8.78 7.27
C PRO A 64 1.48 -7.47 7.99
N GLY A 65 0.24 -7.02 7.82
CA GLY A 65 -0.30 -5.84 8.51
C GLY A 65 -0.45 -6.04 10.02
N VAL A 66 -0.51 -4.95 10.76
CA VAL A 66 -0.90 -4.90 12.19
C VAL A 66 -2.41 -5.05 12.33
N HIS A 67 -3.19 -4.44 11.43
CA HIS A 67 -4.66 -4.40 11.53
C HIS A 67 -5.38 -5.38 10.57
N GLY A 68 -4.62 -6.11 9.75
CA GLY A 68 -5.15 -7.08 8.80
C GLY A 68 -4.05 -7.85 8.09
N GLU A 69 -4.38 -8.49 6.96
CA GLU A 69 -3.37 -9.18 6.15
C GLU A 69 -2.32 -8.20 5.60
N VAL A 70 -2.77 -7.00 5.23
CA VAL A 70 -1.94 -5.89 4.78
C VAL A 70 -2.54 -4.58 5.26
N ASP A 71 -1.66 -3.61 5.50
CA ASP A 71 -2.04 -2.26 5.87
C ASP A 71 -1.51 -1.27 4.82
N VAL A 72 -2.35 -0.30 4.46
CA VAL A 72 -1.98 0.86 3.64
C VAL A 72 -2.35 2.11 4.39
N PHE A 73 -1.41 3.02 4.60
CA PHE A 73 -1.63 4.20 5.45
C PHE A 73 -0.75 5.40 5.09
N SER A 74 -1.12 6.56 5.58
CA SER A 74 -0.35 7.81 5.54
C SER A 74 -0.14 8.29 6.97
N TYR A 75 1.02 8.91 7.23
CA TYR A 75 1.41 9.48 8.52
C TYR A 75 0.87 10.91 8.75
N GLY A 76 -0.11 11.36 7.96
CA GLY A 76 -0.61 12.73 8.10
C GLY A 76 0.34 13.79 7.55
N ALA A 77 0.08 15.05 7.90
CA ALA A 77 0.81 16.21 7.40
C ALA A 77 2.26 16.27 7.88
N ASP A 78 2.54 15.78 9.09
CA ASP A 78 3.86 15.84 9.71
C ASP A 78 4.79 14.70 9.26
N GLY A 79 4.24 13.67 8.61
CA GLY A 79 4.97 12.51 8.10
C GLY A 79 5.51 11.60 9.21
N ARG A 80 4.91 11.61 10.41
CA ARG A 80 5.34 10.81 11.56
C ARG A 80 4.19 9.95 12.11
N PRO A 81 4.52 8.80 12.74
CA PRO A 81 3.50 7.98 13.39
C PRO A 81 2.79 8.75 14.51
N GLY A 82 1.47 8.64 14.55
CA GLY A 82 0.62 9.22 15.59
C GLY A 82 -0.08 10.49 15.12
N GLY A 83 0.03 11.56 15.92
CA GLY A 83 -0.57 12.87 15.63
C GLY A 83 -2.08 12.96 15.89
N GLU A 84 -2.60 14.19 15.75
CA GLU A 84 -4.02 14.51 15.87
C GLU A 84 -4.45 15.44 14.74
N GLY A 85 -5.74 15.45 14.39
CA GLY A 85 -6.26 16.32 13.33
C GLY A 85 -5.64 15.99 11.96
N PHE A 86 -4.92 16.95 11.38
CA PHE A 86 -4.24 16.76 10.09
C PHE A 86 -2.94 15.95 10.19
N ASP A 87 -2.39 15.81 11.40
CA ASP A 87 -1.18 15.01 11.64
C ASP A 87 -1.55 13.56 11.99
N ALA A 88 -2.85 13.24 12.12
CA ALA A 88 -3.29 11.91 12.47
C ALA A 88 -3.00 10.90 11.35
N ASP A 89 -2.49 9.74 11.73
CA ASP A 89 -2.37 8.58 10.83
C ASP A 89 -3.72 8.24 10.19
N ILE A 90 -3.73 8.06 8.86
CA ILE A 90 -4.91 7.63 8.11
C ILE A 90 -4.61 6.31 7.41
N GLY A 91 -5.34 5.25 7.75
CA GLY A 91 -5.06 3.90 7.28
C GLY A 91 -6.26 3.11 6.79
N SER A 92 -5.99 2.00 6.11
CA SER A 92 -6.97 1.07 5.53
C SER A 92 -7.91 0.39 6.53
N TRP A 93 -7.63 0.53 7.82
CA TRP A 93 -8.45 0.02 8.93
C TRP A 93 -9.49 1.02 9.42
N GLN A 94 -9.41 2.28 8.97
CA GLN A 94 -10.41 3.30 9.30
C GLN A 94 -11.65 3.12 8.39
N PRO A 95 -12.86 3.39 8.92
CA PRO A 95 -14.11 3.16 8.20
C PRO A 95 -14.32 4.08 6.99
#